data_AF-A0A1A8UQ84-F1
#
_entry.id   AF-A0A1A8UQ84-F1
#
_cell.length_a   1.000
_cell.length_b   1.000
_cell.length_c   1.000
_cell.angle_alpha   90.00
_cell.angle_beta   90.00
_cell.angle_gamma   90.00
#
_symmetry.space_group_name_H-M   'P 1'
#
loop_
_entity.id
_entity.type
_entity.pdbx_description
1 polymer ?
#
loop_
_entity_poly.entity_id
_entity_poly.type
_entity_poly.pdbx_seq_one_letter_code
_entity_poly.pdbx_strand_id
1 'polypeptide(L)' 'SGTDSGALRFECSYLQCPVGHSVCGTSCFHPDKQVCCSGQLHAAKLHHHCCDGSYLSLSNHSNPVCCNGKLVPSLPE' A
#
# COMPACT_ATOMS: atom_id res chain seq x y z
N SER A 1 18.19 -39.34 -20.51
CA SER A 1 18.50 -38.73 -19.19
C SER A 1 18.48 -37.22 -19.36
N GLY A 2 17.39 -36.56 -18.95
CA GLY A 2 17.29 -35.10 -18.94
C GLY A 2 16.77 -34.68 -17.58
N THR A 3 17.57 -33.92 -16.84
CA THR A 3 17.23 -33.42 -15.50
C THR A 3 16.31 -32.22 -15.65
N ASP A 4 15.04 -32.40 -15.30
CA ASP A 4 14.02 -31.35 -15.22
C ASP A 4 14.32 -30.50 -13.97
N SER A 5 14.99 -29.36 -14.18
CA SER A 5 15.18 -28.34 -13.15
C SER A 5 13.81 -27.70 -12.89
N GLY A 6 13.23 -28.01 -11.72
CA GLY A 6 11.89 -27.61 -11.31
C GLY A 6 11.51 -26.18 -11.72
N ALA A 7 10.72 -26.09 -12.79
CA ALA A 7 10.16 -24.83 -13.25
C ALA A 7 9.14 -24.32 -12.23
N LEU A 8 9.38 -23.13 -11.67
CA LEU A 8 8.39 -22.44 -10.84
C LEU A 8 7.17 -22.16 -11.71
N ARG A 9 6.03 -22.78 -11.37
CA ARG A 9 4.74 -22.47 -12.00
C ARG A 9 4.19 -21.19 -11.38
N PHE A 10 3.96 -20.19 -12.22
CA PHE A 10 3.29 -18.95 -11.84
C PHE A 10 1.82 -19.04 -12.27
N GLU A 11 0.91 -18.94 -11.31
CA GLU A 11 -0.54 -18.90 -11.54
C GLU A 11 -1.01 -17.45 -11.43
N CYS A 12 -1.68 -16.96 -12.47
CA CYS A 12 -2.27 -15.62 -12.48
C CYS A 12 -3.79 -15.73 -12.25
N SER A 13 -4.33 -14.87 -11.40
CA SER A 13 -5.78 -14.75 -11.20
C SER A 13 -6.27 -13.36 -11.57
N TYR A 14 -7.50 -13.29 -12.07
CA TYR A 14 -8.19 -12.03 -12.32
C TYR A 14 -8.98 -11.64 -11.08
N LEU A 15 -8.82 -10.38 -10.64
CA LEU A 15 -9.57 -9.81 -9.52
C LEU A 15 -10.56 -8.78 -10.05
N GLN A 16 -11.86 -9.00 -9.80
CA GLN A 16 -12.92 -8.06 -10.14
C GLN A 16 -13.39 -7.32 -8.88
N CYS A 17 -13.34 -5.99 -8.89
CA CYS A 17 -13.81 -5.16 -7.80
C CYS A 17 -15.15 -4.48 -8.12
N PRO A 18 -16.01 -4.24 -7.10
CA PRO A 18 -17.20 -3.42 -7.27
C PRO A 18 -16.87 -2.00 -7.74
N VAL A 19 -17.84 -1.32 -8.35
CA VAL A 19 -17.69 0.09 -8.73
C VAL A 19 -17.37 0.95 -7.50
N GLY A 20 -16.41 1.85 -7.64
CA GLY A 20 -15.94 2.72 -6.56
C GLY A 20 -14.93 2.08 -5.61
N HIS A 21 -14.62 0.79 -5.78
CA HIS A 21 -13.53 0.13 -5.05
C HIS A 21 -12.22 0.17 -5.84
N SER A 22 -11.10 0.18 -5.12
CA SER A 22 -9.74 0.08 -5.66
C SER A 22 -9.13 -1.28 -5.32
N VAL A 23 -7.99 -1.61 -5.95
CA VAL A 23 -7.25 -2.86 -5.74
C VAL A 23 -6.03 -2.60 -4.84
N CYS A 24 -5.81 -3.48 -3.86
CA CYS A 24 -4.59 -3.52 -3.04
C CYS A 24 -4.13 -4.98 -2.89
N GLY A 25 -2.94 -5.30 -3.40
CA GLY A 25 -2.46 -6.68 -3.43
C GLY A 25 -3.42 -7.57 -4.22
N THR A 26 -4.05 -8.53 -3.53
CA THR A 26 -5.01 -9.48 -4.11
C THR A 26 -6.46 -9.24 -3.65
N SER A 27 -6.76 -8.05 -3.13
CA SER A 27 -8.05 -7.72 -2.52
C SER A 27 -8.60 -6.37 -2.99
N CYS A 28 -9.92 -6.25 -3.00
CA CYS A 28 -10.61 -4.99 -3.23
C CYS A 28 -10.78 -4.21 -1.93
N PHE A 29 -10.76 -2.88 -1.99
CA PHE A 29 -10.98 -2.01 -0.84
C PHE A 29 -11.75 -0.75 -1.20
N HIS A 30 -12.41 -0.16 -0.20
CA HIS A 30 -13.12 1.10 -0.39
C HIS A 30 -12.18 2.26 -0.07
N PRO A 31 -11.82 3.13 -1.03
CA PRO A 31 -10.79 4.16 -0.85
C PRO A 31 -11.14 5.20 0.22
N ASP A 32 -12.44 5.42 0.49
CA ASP A 32 -12.90 6.35 1.54
C ASP A 32 -12.70 5.81 2.98
N LYS A 33 -12.52 4.49 3.12
CA LYS A 33 -12.47 3.82 4.44
C LYS A 33 -11.11 3.18 4.71
N GLN A 34 -10.33 2.93 3.66
CA GLN A 34 -9.11 2.13 3.72
C GLN A 34 -8.01 2.75 2.85
N VAL A 35 -6.78 2.52 3.26
CA VAL A 35 -5.56 2.97 2.58
C VAL A 35 -4.73 1.73 2.23
N CYS A 36 -4.16 1.71 1.03
CA CYS A 36 -3.22 0.68 0.60
C CYS A 36 -1.79 1.21 0.71
N CYS A 37 -0.94 0.58 1.53
CA CYS A 37 0.49 0.86 1.59
C CYS A 37 1.25 -0.40 1.19
N SER A 38 2.00 -0.36 0.07
CA SER A 38 2.79 -1.49 -0.44
C SER A 38 2.05 -2.84 -0.49
N GLY A 39 0.80 -2.83 -0.94
CA GLY A 39 -0.03 -4.04 -1.07
C GLY A 39 -0.71 -4.50 0.22
N GLN A 40 -0.50 -3.79 1.34
CA GLN A 40 -1.19 -4.04 2.60
C GLN A 40 -2.31 -3.03 2.83
N LEU A 41 -3.48 -3.53 3.23
CA LEU A 41 -4.65 -2.70 3.55
C LEU A 41 -4.64 -2.26 5.00
N HIS A 42 -4.90 -0.97 5.21
CA HIS A 42 -5.07 -0.35 6.51
C HIS A 42 -6.41 0.38 6.56
N ALA A 43 -7.03 0.47 7.74
CA ALA A 43 -8.15 1.39 7.93
C ALA A 43 -7.66 2.84 7.84
N ALA A 44 -8.40 3.69 7.15
CA ALA A 44 -8.07 5.11 7.04
C ALA A 44 -8.10 5.76 8.43
N LYS A 45 -7.01 6.43 8.80
CA LYS A 45 -6.84 7.16 10.05
C LYS A 45 -6.34 8.56 9.77
N LEU A 46 -6.81 9.52 10.56
CA LEU A 46 -6.33 10.89 10.50
C LEU A 46 -4.83 10.93 10.83
N HIS A 47 -4.10 11.83 10.18
CA HIS A 47 -2.66 12.03 10.40
C HIS A 47 -1.79 10.79 10.14
N HIS A 48 -2.29 9.82 9.37
CA HIS A 48 -1.52 8.64 8.96
C HIS A 48 -1.21 8.68 7.47
N HIS A 49 0.02 8.31 7.11
CA HIS A 49 0.54 8.38 5.75
C HIS A 49 1.35 7.12 5.43
N CYS A 50 1.33 6.68 4.16
CA CYS A 50 2.23 5.64 3.70
C CYS A 50 3.67 6.19 3.58
N CYS A 51 4.65 5.47 4.10
CA CYS A 51 6.07 5.76 3.94
C CYS A 51 6.86 4.44 3.91
N ASP A 52 7.60 4.21 2.83
CA ASP A 52 8.32 2.96 2.53
C ASP A 52 7.52 1.69 2.86
N GLY A 53 6.25 1.70 2.43
CA GLY A 53 5.32 0.60 2.61
C GLY A 53 4.71 0.42 3.99
N SER A 54 5.08 1.26 4.96
CA SER A 54 4.47 1.30 6.28
C SER A 54 3.41 2.40 6.38
N TYR A 55 2.34 2.16 7.13
CA TYR A 55 1.32 3.17 7.42
C TYR A 55 1.58 3.82 8.77
N LEU A 56 2.20 5.00 8.76
CA LEU A 56 2.78 5.65 9.93
C LEU A 56 1.98 6.89 10.33
N SER A 57 1.93 7.17 11.64
CA SER A 57 1.27 8.37 12.20
C SER A 57 2.25 9.53 12.33
N LEU A 58 1.82 10.76 12.01
CA LEU A 58 2.53 12.00 12.33
C LEU A 58 1.53 13.08 12.77
N SER A 59 1.48 13.38 14.07
CA SER A 59 0.49 14.28 14.68
C SER A 59 0.57 15.76 14.27
N ASN A 60 1.58 16.18 13.52
CA ASN A 60 1.68 17.57 13.06
C ASN A 60 0.78 17.79 11.84
N HIS A 61 0.05 18.92 11.82
CA HIS A 61 -0.84 19.33 10.72
C HIS A 61 -0.12 19.66 9.39
N SER A 62 1.19 19.45 9.31
CA SER A 62 1.99 19.57 8.09
C SER A 62 1.75 18.39 7.17
N ASN A 63 1.67 18.61 5.85
CA ASN A 63 1.71 17.54 4.85
C ASN A 63 3.09 16.85 4.89
N PRO A 64 3.25 15.65 5.45
CA PRO A 64 4.58 15.08 5.62
C PRO A 64 5.12 14.51 4.32
N VAL A 65 6.44 14.47 4.24
CA VAL A 65 7.16 13.75 3.19
C VAL A 65 7.84 12.52 3.79
N CYS A 66 7.98 11.47 2.98
CA CYS A 66 8.70 10.27 3.37
C CYS A 66 10.18 10.42 3.00
N CYS A 67 11.07 10.36 4.00
CA CYS A 67 12.52 10.39 3.81
C CYS A 67 13.12 9.19 4.52
N ASN A 68 13.60 8.21 3.74
CA ASN A 68 14.27 7.01 4.25
C ASN A 68 13.46 6.30 5.35
N GLY A 69 12.22 5.95 5.04
CA GLY A 69 11.29 5.25 5.93
C GLY A 69 10.70 6.08 7.06
N LYS A 70 11.01 7.38 7.14
CA LYS A 70 10.52 8.27 8.18
C LYS A 70 9.66 9.39 7.60
N LEU A 71 8.50 9.59 8.21
CA LEU A 71 7.70 10.79 7.98
C LEU A 71 8.37 12.00 8.62
N VAL A 72 8.64 13.02 7.81
CA VAL A 72 9.14 14.31 8.27
C VAL A 72 8.19 15.42 7.81
N PRO A 73 7.98 16.49 8.60
CA PRO A 73 7.22 17.65 8.14
C PRO A 73 7.80 18.21 6.85
N SER A 74 6.93 18.63 5.92
CA SER A 74 7.36 19.52 4.84
C SER A 74 7.83 20.85 5.44
N LEU A 75 8.90 21.42 4.89
CA LEU A 75 9.29 22.79 5.20
C LEU A 75 8.19 23.74 4.70
N PRO A 76 7.89 24.84 5.42
CA PRO A 76 7.04 25.89 4.88
C PRO A 76 7.64 26.44 3.57
N GLU A 77 6.78 26.73 2.59
CA GLU A 77 7.18 27.50 1.39
C GLU A 77 7.67 28.91 1.76
#